data_AF-A0A960NM52-F1
#
_entry.id   AF-A0A960NM52-F1
#
_cell.length_a   1.000
_cell.length_b   1.000
_cell.length_c   1.000
_cell.angle_alpha   90.00
_cell.angle_beta   90.00
_cell.angle_gamma   90.00
#
_symmetry.space_group_name_H-M   'P 1'
#
loop_
_entity.id
_entity.type
_entity.pdbx_description
1 polymer ?
#
loop_
_entity_poly.entity_id
_entity_poly.type
_entity_poly.pdbx_seq_one_letter_code
_entity_poly.pdbx_strand_id
1 'polypeptide(L)'
;KGIAFGGRSGIGKTTLSRLCRDAGATLLNDDRCALYFRDGVPWVCPTPWHGEEPEINNQHAPLAAMLHLDQGPSNQLTPLDEVSALSSLLATGIAPFYRKDGLENVLDSMEQVLAHVPSYRFSFAPTPAAAELLQGQV
;
A
#
# COMPACT_ATOMS: atom_id res chain seq x y z
N LYS A 1 12.59 -3.46 -4.46
CA LYS A 1 11.42 -3.97 -3.70
C LYS A 1 10.33 -2.91 -3.74
N GLY A 2 9.06 -3.26 -3.51
CA GLY A 2 7.94 -2.34 -3.59
C GLY A 2 7.28 -2.12 -2.23
N ILE A 3 6.71 -0.94 -2.02
CA ILE A 3 5.86 -0.62 -0.88
C ILE A 3 4.47 -0.35 -1.43
N ALA A 4 3.44 -0.94 -0.84
CA ALA A 4 2.06 -0.60 -1.15
C ALA A 4 1.43 0.11 0.05
N PHE A 5 0.56 1.08 -0.22
CA PHE A 5 -0.10 1.82 0.83
C PHE A 5 -1.58 2.06 0.54
N GLY A 6 -2.39 1.90 1.58
CA GLY A 6 -3.84 2.05 1.54
C GLY A 6 -4.32 3.12 2.51
N GLY A 7 -5.48 3.69 2.23
CA GLY A 7 -6.08 4.69 3.10
C GLY A 7 -7.32 5.32 2.48
N ARG A 8 -8.18 5.89 3.32
CA ARG A 8 -9.42 6.56 2.90
C ARG A 8 -9.16 7.67 1.86
N SER A 9 -10.18 8.01 1.06
CA SER A 9 -10.07 9.13 0.12
C SER A 9 -9.70 10.42 0.87
N GLY A 10 -8.86 11.27 0.26
CA GLY A 10 -8.36 12.51 0.87
C GLY A 10 -7.28 12.36 1.94
N ILE A 11 -6.83 11.15 2.28
CA ILE A 11 -5.80 10.94 3.32
C ILE A 11 -4.40 11.40 2.91
N GLY A 12 -4.13 11.57 1.61
CA GLY A 12 -2.82 11.96 1.08
C GLY A 12 -2.06 10.87 0.31
N LYS A 13 -2.73 9.84 -0.22
CA LYS A 13 -2.11 8.79 -1.07
C LYS A 13 -1.31 9.39 -2.23
N THR A 14 -1.97 10.19 -3.08
CA THR A 14 -1.32 10.87 -4.20
C THR A 14 -0.21 11.81 -3.78
N THR A 15 -0.38 12.50 -2.66
CA THR A 15 0.68 13.34 -2.09
C THR A 15 1.92 12.51 -1.76
N LEU A 16 1.75 11.36 -1.11
CA LEU A 16 2.87 10.48 -0.79
C LEU A 16 3.48 9.84 -2.06
N SER A 17 2.67 9.40 -3.01
CA SER A 17 3.12 8.89 -4.32
C SER A 17 4.08 9.88 -5.00
N ARG A 18 3.68 11.17 -5.06
CA ARG A 18 4.48 12.25 -5.65
C ARG A 18 5.79 12.45 -4.89
N LEU A 19 5.75 12.53 -3.56
CA LEU A 19 6.96 12.69 -2.73
C LEU A 19 7.95 11.53 -2.92
N CYS A 20 7.46 10.29 -2.97
CA CYS A 20 8.29 9.12 -3.22
C CYS A 20 8.91 9.15 -4.61
N ARG A 21 8.15 9.56 -5.64
CA ARG A 21 8.67 9.72 -7.00
C ARG A 21 9.73 10.81 -7.08
N ASP A 22 9.50 11.95 -6.45
CA ASP A 22 10.44 13.08 -6.44
C ASP A 22 11.74 12.71 -5.69
N ALA A 23 11.66 11.79 -4.72
CA ALA A 23 12.81 11.18 -4.05
C ALA A 23 13.46 10.02 -4.86
N GLY A 24 13.00 9.74 -6.08
CA GLY A 24 13.61 8.77 -7.01
C GLY A 24 12.96 7.38 -7.04
N ALA A 25 11.84 7.15 -6.35
CA ALA A 25 11.11 5.89 -6.44
C ALA A 25 10.35 5.76 -7.77
N THR A 26 10.19 4.54 -8.26
CA THR A 26 9.31 4.26 -9.40
C THR A 26 7.87 4.14 -8.92
N LEU A 27 7.00 5.02 -9.40
CA LEU A 27 5.56 4.94 -9.14
C LEU A 27 4.94 3.86 -10.05
N LEU A 28 4.38 2.80 -9.45
CA LEU A 28 3.69 1.76 -10.22
C LEU A 28 2.30 2.22 -10.68
N ASN A 29 1.49 2.71 -9.74
CA ASN A 29 0.15 3.23 -9.97
C ASN A 29 -0.29 4.06 -8.74
N ASP A 30 -1.03 5.14 -8.94
CA ASP A 30 -1.53 6.03 -7.88
C ASP A 30 -2.97 5.74 -7.41
N ASP A 31 -3.73 4.94 -8.15
CA ASP A 31 -5.09 4.53 -7.77
C ASP A 31 -5.11 3.13 -7.15
N ARG A 32 -4.85 2.11 -7.98
CA ARG A 32 -4.99 0.70 -7.56
C ARG A 32 -3.82 -0.14 -8.03
N CYS A 33 -3.27 -0.90 -7.10
CA CYS A 33 -2.33 -1.97 -7.37
C CYS A 33 -2.96 -3.32 -7.03
N ALA A 34 -2.52 -4.36 -7.72
CA ALA A 34 -2.87 -5.73 -7.39
C ALA A 34 -1.74 -6.37 -6.58
N LEU A 35 -2.12 -7.16 -5.58
CA LEU A 35 -1.22 -8.00 -4.80
C LEU A 35 -1.41 -9.45 -5.24
N TYR A 36 -0.33 -10.18 -5.42
CA TYR A 36 -0.37 -11.58 -5.82
C TYR A 36 0.86 -12.33 -5.31
N PHE A 37 0.77 -13.65 -5.24
CA PHE A 37 1.88 -14.50 -4.86
C PHE A 37 2.59 -15.06 -6.09
N ARG A 38 3.93 -15.06 -6.04
CA ARG A 38 4.80 -15.73 -7.00
C ARG A 38 5.91 -16.43 -6.23
N ASP A 39 6.01 -17.75 -6.42
CA ASP A 39 7.02 -18.59 -5.76
C ASP A 39 7.04 -18.42 -4.23
N GLY A 40 5.86 -18.30 -3.61
CA GLY A 40 5.69 -18.11 -2.16
C GLY A 40 6.01 -16.70 -1.64
N VAL A 41 6.33 -15.75 -2.52
CA VAL A 41 6.62 -14.36 -2.15
C VAL A 41 5.44 -13.47 -2.56
N PRO A 42 5.00 -12.51 -1.74
CA PRO A 42 4.03 -11.51 -2.16
C PRO A 42 4.67 -10.45 -3.08
N TRP A 43 3.97 -10.10 -4.14
CA TRP A 43 4.37 -9.11 -5.13
C TRP A 43 3.28 -8.06 -5.32
N VAL A 44 3.68 -6.89 -5.81
CA VAL A 44 2.79 -5.80 -6.21
C VAL A 44 3.00 -5.46 -7.69
N CYS A 45 1.90 -5.18 -8.38
CA CYS A 45 1.89 -4.69 -9.76
C CYS A 45 0.80 -3.63 -9.97
N PRO A 46 0.92 -2.77 -11.00
CA PRO A 46 -0.13 -1.83 -11.34
C PRO A 46 -1.41 -2.52 -11.82
N THR A 47 -2.52 -1.81 -11.76
CA THR A 47 -3.74 -2.10 -12.54
C THR A 47 -3.83 -1.17 -13.76
N PRO A 48 -4.68 -1.44 -14.78
CA PRO A 48 -4.79 -0.58 -15.97
C PRO A 48 -5.55 0.74 -15.73
N TRP A 49 -5.99 1.02 -14.50
CA TRP A 49 -6.70 2.25 -14.16
C TRP A 49 -5.76 3.21 -13.43
N HIS A 50 -5.69 4.45 -13.89
CA HIS A 50 -4.88 5.48 -13.25
C HIS A 50 -5.72 6.38 -12.35
N GLY A 51 -5.06 6.98 -11.36
CA GLY A 51 -5.64 7.96 -10.44
C GLY A 51 -5.45 9.38 -10.94
N GLU A 52 -5.08 10.27 -10.02
CA GLU A 52 -4.67 11.64 -10.36
C GLU A 52 -3.37 11.65 -11.17
N GLU A 53 -2.45 10.72 -10.89
CA GLU A 53 -1.27 10.51 -11.73
C GLU A 53 -1.62 9.61 -12.92
N PRO A 54 -1.40 10.07 -14.17
CA PRO A 54 -1.72 9.30 -15.37
C PRO A 54 -0.69 8.19 -15.68
N GLU A 55 0.47 8.23 -15.03
CA GLU A 55 1.54 7.26 -15.24
C GLU A 55 1.15 5.90 -14.66
N ILE A 56 1.19 4.87 -15.51
CA ILE A 56 1.08 3.46 -15.09
C ILE A 56 2.36 2.77 -15.54
N ASN A 57 3.16 2.31 -14.59
CA ASN A 57 4.42 1.63 -14.87
C ASN A 57 4.23 0.11 -14.77
N ASN A 58 4.42 -0.60 -15.87
CA ASN A 58 4.21 -2.05 -16.00
C ASN A 58 5.23 -2.93 -15.26
N GLN A 59 6.04 -2.35 -14.38
CA GLN A 59 6.95 -3.09 -13.51
C GLN A 59 6.21 -3.81 -12.39
N HIS A 60 6.84 -4.88 -11.92
CA HIS A 60 6.37 -5.69 -10.81
C HIS A 60 7.50 -5.76 -9.78
N ALA A 61 7.16 -5.72 -8.49
CA ALA A 61 8.15 -5.76 -7.43
C ALA A 61 7.74 -6.72 -6.31
N PRO A 62 8.69 -7.45 -5.70
CA PRO A 62 8.44 -8.11 -4.41
C PRO A 62 8.03 -7.07 -3.38
N LEU A 63 6.95 -7.34 -2.66
CA LEU A 63 6.42 -6.46 -1.63
C LEU A 63 7.32 -6.49 -0.40
N ALA A 64 7.70 -5.32 0.11
CA ALA A 64 8.52 -5.16 1.31
C ALA A 64 7.68 -4.86 2.55
N ALA A 65 6.62 -4.06 2.41
CA ALA A 65 5.73 -3.68 3.50
C ALA A 65 4.38 -3.18 2.99
N MET A 66 3.37 -3.24 3.86
CA MET A 66 2.08 -2.58 3.70
C MET A 66 2.01 -1.35 4.62
N LEU A 67 1.69 -0.18 4.07
CA LEU A 67 1.45 1.02 4.88
C LEU A 67 -0.03 1.37 4.93
N HIS A 68 -0.47 1.76 6.11
CA HIS A 68 -1.83 2.21 6.41
C HIS A 68 -1.75 3.69 6.73
N LEU A 69 -2.16 4.53 5.77
CA LEU A 69 -1.96 5.97 5.87
C LEU A 69 -2.88 6.59 6.92
N ASP A 70 -2.29 7.47 7.70
CA ASP A 70 -2.98 8.31 8.67
C ASP A 70 -2.43 9.75 8.58
N GLN A 71 -3.19 10.72 9.08
CA GLN A 71 -2.75 12.11 9.11
C GLN A 71 -2.12 12.43 10.46
N GLY A 72 -0.95 13.07 10.44
CA GLY A 72 -0.26 13.49 11.66
C GLY A 72 0.67 14.68 11.42
N PRO A 73 1.07 15.38 12.49
CA PRO A 73 1.95 16.55 12.38
C PRO A 73 3.41 16.17 12.11
N SER A 74 3.77 14.89 12.22
CA SER A 74 5.14 14.38 12.09
C SER A 74 5.18 13.02 11.41
N ASN A 75 6.31 12.69 10.78
CA ASN A 75 6.51 11.42 10.11
C ASN A 75 6.80 10.31 11.14
N GLN A 76 5.93 9.31 11.21
CA GLN A 76 6.06 8.19 12.15
C GLN A 76 5.55 6.90 11.52
N LEU A 77 6.40 5.87 11.52
CA LEU A 77 6.01 4.49 11.26
C LEU A 77 5.74 3.80 12.59
N THR A 78 4.51 3.32 12.79
CA THR A 78 4.13 2.54 13.96
C THR A 78 3.75 1.14 13.50
N PRO A 79 4.39 0.06 14.02
CA PRO A 79 3.99 -1.30 13.70
C PRO A 79 2.50 -1.52 13.95
N LEU A 80 1.83 -2.18 13.02
CA LEU A 80 0.41 -2.48 13.11
C LEU A 80 0.23 -3.98 13.29
N ASP A 81 -0.60 -4.36 14.26
CA ASP A 81 -0.97 -5.77 14.44
C ASP A 81 -1.80 -6.26 13.26
N GLU A 82 -1.82 -7.58 13.05
CA GLU A 82 -2.45 -8.23 11.91
C GLU A 82 -3.95 -7.93 11.81
N VAL A 83 -4.67 -7.90 12.94
CA VAL A 83 -6.13 -7.62 12.97
C VAL A 83 -6.42 -6.18 12.56
N SER A 84 -5.65 -5.23 13.09
CA SER A 84 -5.77 -3.82 12.71
C SER A 84 -5.40 -3.60 11.23
N ALA A 85 -4.36 -4.29 10.74
CA ALA A 85 -3.94 -4.21 9.35
C ALA A 85 -5.00 -4.78 8.41
N LEU A 86 -5.52 -5.99 8.71
CA LEU A 86 -6.58 -6.63 7.93
C LEU A 86 -7.83 -5.75 7.87
N SER A 87 -8.26 -5.23 9.02
CA SER A 87 -9.42 -4.32 9.10
C SER A 87 -9.23 -3.09 8.22
N SER A 88 -8.02 -2.52 8.21
CA SER A 88 -7.72 -1.36 7.38
C SER A 88 -7.62 -1.70 5.89
N LEU A 89 -7.08 -2.87 5.51
CA LEU A 89 -7.08 -3.32 4.11
C LEU A 89 -8.50 -3.59 3.62
N LEU A 90 -9.32 -4.26 4.41
CA LEU A 90 -10.71 -4.55 4.06
C LEU A 90 -11.52 -3.26 3.86
N ALA A 91 -11.27 -2.24 4.70
CA ALA A 91 -11.95 -0.94 4.61
C ALA A 91 -11.50 -0.06 3.43
N THR A 92 -10.32 -0.34 2.83
CA THR A 92 -9.72 0.53 1.80
C THR A 92 -9.45 -0.17 0.47
N GLY A 93 -9.45 -1.49 0.46
CA GLY A 93 -9.30 -2.35 -0.71
C GLY A 93 -10.63 -2.64 -1.41
N ILE A 94 -10.56 -3.50 -2.43
CA ILE A 94 -11.74 -3.99 -3.14
C ILE A 94 -12.10 -5.37 -2.59
N ALA A 95 -13.31 -5.49 -2.04
CA ALA A 95 -13.86 -6.76 -1.58
C ALA A 95 -15.25 -7.00 -2.20
N PRO A 96 -15.52 -8.19 -2.78
CA PRO A 96 -16.80 -8.50 -3.42
C PRO A 96 -17.84 -8.93 -2.37
N PHE A 97 -18.35 -7.99 -1.57
CA PHE A 97 -19.32 -8.27 -0.49
C PHE A 97 -20.62 -8.95 -0.96
N TYR A 98 -20.93 -8.90 -2.25
CA TYR A 98 -22.09 -9.55 -2.88
C TYR A 98 -21.87 -11.05 -3.15
N ARG A 99 -20.65 -11.57 -2.95
CA ARG A 99 -20.26 -12.96 -3.21
C ARG A 99 -19.43 -13.50 -2.06
N LYS A 100 -20.04 -14.37 -1.25
CA LYS A 100 -19.41 -14.95 -0.06
C LYS A 100 -18.07 -15.61 -0.36
N ASP A 101 -18.02 -16.47 -1.37
CA ASP A 101 -16.81 -17.15 -1.84
C ASP A 101 -15.73 -16.17 -2.31
N GLY A 102 -16.13 -15.10 -3.01
CA GLY A 102 -15.20 -14.05 -3.41
C GLY A 102 -14.63 -13.27 -2.22
N LEU A 103 -15.46 -12.99 -1.22
CA LEU A 103 -15.04 -12.29 -0.01
C LEU A 103 -14.07 -13.13 0.82
N GLU A 104 -14.38 -14.42 1.02
CA GLU A 104 -13.51 -15.38 1.71
C GLU A 104 -12.13 -15.45 1.05
N ASN A 105 -12.07 -15.60 -0.28
CA ASN A 105 -10.80 -15.62 -1.01
C ASN A 105 -9.97 -14.32 -0.87
N VAL A 106 -10.64 -13.16 -0.84
CA VAL A 106 -9.96 -11.86 -0.67
C VAL A 106 -9.41 -11.71 0.75
N LEU A 107 -10.17 -12.13 1.77
CA LEU A 107 -9.73 -12.12 3.17
C LEU A 107 -8.52 -13.03 3.35
N ASP A 108 -8.59 -14.28 2.86
CA ASP A 108 -7.47 -15.23 2.91
C ASP A 108 -6.22 -14.65 2.23
N SER A 109 -6.39 -13.98 1.09
CA SER A 109 -5.27 -13.34 0.37
C SER A 109 -4.66 -12.18 1.14
N MET A 110 -5.50 -11.35 1.79
CA MET A 110 -5.03 -10.24 2.64
C MET A 110 -4.27 -10.78 3.85
N GLU A 111 -4.80 -11.78 4.55
CA GLU A 111 -4.14 -12.43 5.68
C GLU A 111 -2.80 -13.03 5.28
N GLN A 112 -2.75 -13.75 4.16
CA GLN A 112 -1.49 -14.28 3.64
C GLN A 112 -0.46 -13.18 3.38
N VAL A 113 -0.83 -12.07 2.75
CA VAL A 113 0.11 -10.96 2.53
C VAL A 113 0.62 -10.41 3.87
N LEU A 114 -0.29 -10.15 4.81
CA LEU A 114 0.03 -9.56 6.11
C LEU A 114 0.90 -10.47 6.99
N ALA A 115 0.84 -11.79 6.80
CA ALA A 115 1.74 -12.74 7.44
C ALA A 115 3.16 -12.75 6.86
N HIS A 116 3.35 -12.29 5.61
CA HIS A 116 4.64 -12.33 4.91
C HIS A 116 5.41 -11.00 4.93
N VAL A 117 4.72 -9.87 5.08
CA VAL A 117 5.35 -8.55 5.12
C VAL A 117 4.90 -7.75 6.34
N PRO A 118 5.76 -6.94 6.95
CA PRO A 118 5.35 -6.07 8.04
C PRO A 118 4.34 -5.02 7.57
N SER A 119 3.43 -4.69 8.48
CA SER A 119 2.45 -3.62 8.30
C SER A 119 2.72 -2.48 9.26
N TYR A 120 2.62 -1.26 8.75
CA TYR A 120 2.82 -0.06 9.55
C TYR A 120 1.67 0.92 9.35
N ARG A 121 1.23 1.55 10.44
CA ARG A 121 0.55 2.84 10.33
C ARG A 121 1.59 3.89 10.01
N PHE A 122 1.35 4.66 8.95
CA PHE A 122 2.21 5.77 8.56
C PHE A 122 1.47 7.10 8.70
N SER A 123 1.76 7.81 9.78
CA SER A 123 1.34 9.20 9.96
C SER A 123 2.42 10.09 9.38
N PHE A 124 2.07 11.03 8.50
CA PHE A 124 3.08 11.87 7.84
C PHE A 124 2.63 13.30 7.61
N ALA A 125 3.60 14.21 7.58
CA ALA A 125 3.46 15.56 7.06
C ALA A 125 3.90 15.58 5.58
N PRO A 126 3.21 16.33 4.70
CA PRO A 126 3.46 16.31 3.25
C PRO A 126 4.75 17.06 2.87
N THR A 127 5.88 16.50 3.26
CA THR A 127 7.23 17.05 3.09
C THR A 127 8.16 15.97 2.55
N PRO A 128 9.27 16.34 1.86
CA PRO A 128 10.24 15.36 1.33
C PRO A 128 10.75 14.35 2.39
N ALA A 129 10.86 14.78 3.64
CA ALA A 129 11.26 13.93 4.77
C ALA A 129 10.36 12.69 4.97
N ALA A 130 9.12 12.70 4.48
CA ALA A 130 8.25 11.53 4.54
C ALA A 130 8.74 10.41 3.62
N ALA A 131 9.17 10.75 2.40
CA ALA A 131 9.72 9.78 1.45
C ALA A 131 11.11 9.28 1.88
N GLU A 132 11.96 10.18 2.38
CA GLU A 132 13.28 9.84 2.92
C GLU A 132 13.20 8.81 4.05
N LEU A 133 12.22 8.96 4.94
CA LEU A 133 11.98 8.00 6.03
C LEU A 133 11.65 6.61 5.50
N LEU A 134 10.84 6.50 4.45
CA LEU A 134 10.48 5.21 3.84
C LEU A 134 11.69 4.54 3.18
N GLN A 135 12.54 5.30 2.49
CA GLN A 135 13.75 4.77 1.84
C GLN A 135 14.78 4.24 2.85
N GLY A 136 14.84 4.81 4.06
CA GLY A 136 15.79 4.42 5.10
C GLY A 136 15.33 3.27 6.00
N GLN A 137 14.03 2.96 6.04
CA GLN A 137 13.46 2.01 7.00
C GLN A 137 12.75 0.80 6.38
N VAL A 138 12.48 0.79 5.07
CA VAL A 138 11.67 -0.25 4.40
C VAL A 138 12.35 -0.78 3.14
#